data_AF-A0A6N6W250-F1
#
_entry.id   AF-A0A6N6W250-F1
#
_cell.length_a   1.000
_cell.length_b   1.000
_cell.length_c   1.000
_cell.angle_alpha   90.00
_cell.angle_beta   90.00
_cell.angle_gamma   90.00
#
_symmetry.space_group_name_H-M   'P 1'
#
loop_
_entity.id
_entity.type
_entity.pdbx_description
1 polymer ?
#
loop_
_entity_poly.entity_id
_entity_poly.type
_entity_poly.pdbx_seq_one_letter_code
_entity_poly.pdbx_strand_id
1 'polypeptide(L)'
;MKRFVEGDDRKQVALLPECVDDYIGQDNPVRIVDVFVDELDLTTLGFNGTTPAITGRPSYHPGVMLKIYIYGYLNRVPSSRRLERECQRNVEMMWLTGRLAPDFKTIADFRRDNGPAIRNVCRRFVELCRGLKLLSSDMVAIDGSKFKAVNSRDRNYTAGKIDKRQQQIEESVQRYLDMIE
;
A
#
# COMPACT_ATOMS: atom_id res chain seq x y z
N MET A 1 -5.71 38.74 31.70
CA MET A 1 -5.17 38.61 30.33
C MET A 1 -4.86 37.15 30.09
N LYS A 2 -5.45 36.53 29.05
CA LYS A 2 -5.14 35.16 28.68
C LYS A 2 -3.67 35.10 28.21
N ARG A 3 -2.90 34.15 28.74
CA ARG A 3 -1.44 34.01 28.54
C ARG A 3 -1.07 33.00 27.44
N PHE A 4 -2.06 32.32 26.86
CA PHE A 4 -1.88 31.29 25.82
C PHE A 4 -2.95 31.43 24.73
N VAL A 5 -2.62 30.91 23.55
CA VAL A 5 -3.61 30.65 22.49
C VAL A 5 -4.54 29.53 22.97
N GLU A 6 -5.84 29.78 22.96
CA GLU A 6 -6.86 28.81 23.32
C GLU A 6 -7.42 28.15 22.06
N GLY A 7 -7.72 26.86 22.12
CA GLY A 7 -8.43 26.15 21.05
C GLY A 7 -9.94 26.27 21.20
N ASP A 8 -10.66 25.85 20.16
CA ASP A 8 -12.13 25.84 20.17
C ASP A 8 -12.72 24.82 21.16
N ASP A 9 -13.92 25.10 21.66
CA ASP A 9 -14.66 24.14 22.49
C ASP A 9 -15.08 22.94 21.66
N ARG A 10 -14.71 21.73 22.09
CA ARG A 10 -15.03 20.45 21.44
C ARG A 10 -16.53 20.18 21.34
N LYS A 11 -17.36 20.90 22.11
CA LYS A 11 -18.83 20.80 22.08
C LYS A 11 -19.48 21.89 21.22
N GLN A 12 -18.71 22.83 20.70
CA GLN A 12 -19.22 23.89 19.84
C GLN A 12 -19.70 23.29 18.52
N VAL A 13 -20.95 23.56 18.17
CA VAL A 13 -21.56 23.13 16.91
C VAL A 13 -21.28 24.21 15.85
N ALA A 14 -20.79 23.80 14.68
CA ALA A 14 -20.64 24.70 13.54
C ALA A 14 -22.03 25.11 12.99
N LEU A 15 -22.21 26.40 12.69
CA LEU A 15 -23.49 26.96 12.23
C LEU A 15 -23.86 26.55 10.79
N LEU A 16 -22.88 26.17 9.97
CA LEU A 16 -23.03 25.57 8.64
C LEU A 16 -22.15 24.31 8.58
N PRO A 17 -22.55 23.22 7.92
CA PRO A 17 -21.70 22.04 7.78
C PRO A 17 -20.49 22.40 6.92
N GLU A 18 -19.29 22.32 7.48
CA GLU A 18 -18.05 22.36 6.71
C GLU A 18 -18.06 21.19 5.72
N CYS A 19 -17.81 21.47 4.45
CA CYS A 19 -17.61 20.40 3.48
C CYS A 19 -16.21 19.81 3.68
N VAL A 20 -16.00 18.55 3.31
CA VAL A 20 -14.72 17.89 3.58
C VAL A 20 -13.56 18.63 2.88
N ASP A 21 -13.83 19.34 1.79
CA ASP A 21 -12.86 20.12 1.03
C ASP A 21 -12.31 21.33 1.80
N ASP A 22 -13.10 21.91 2.72
CA ASP A 22 -12.71 23.08 3.52
C ASP A 22 -11.54 22.78 4.47
N TYR A 23 -11.37 21.51 4.86
CA TYR A 23 -10.30 21.08 5.77
C TYR A 23 -8.96 20.83 5.07
N ILE A 24 -8.94 20.77 3.74
CA ILE A 24 -7.74 20.46 2.97
C ILE A 24 -7.26 21.73 2.29
N GLY A 25 -6.12 22.26 2.75
CA GLY A 25 -5.50 23.42 2.10
C GLY A 25 -5.23 23.20 0.61
N GLN A 26 -5.24 24.27 -0.18
CA GLN A 26 -5.04 24.21 -1.63
C GLN A 26 -3.65 23.65 -2.01
N ASP A 27 -2.65 23.91 -1.18
CA ASP A 27 -1.28 23.42 -1.38
C ASP A 27 -1.03 22.03 -0.78
N ASN A 28 -2.06 21.36 -0.27
CA ASN A 28 -1.90 20.05 0.34
C ASN A 28 -1.54 19.00 -0.75
N PRO A 29 -0.43 18.23 -0.59
CA PRO A 29 -0.02 17.22 -1.56
C PRO A 29 -1.06 16.15 -1.88
N VAL A 30 -2.03 15.90 -0.99
CA VAL A 30 -3.11 14.93 -1.22
C VAL A 30 -3.94 15.28 -2.46
N ARG A 31 -4.07 16.58 -2.78
CA ARG A 31 -4.76 17.04 -4.00
C ARG A 31 -4.04 16.63 -5.27
N ILE A 32 -2.70 16.58 -5.25
CA ILE A 32 -1.90 16.08 -6.37
C ILE A 32 -2.14 14.59 -6.56
N VAL A 33 -2.22 13.81 -5.47
CA VAL A 33 -2.52 12.38 -5.54
C VAL A 33 -3.89 12.13 -6.19
N ASP A 34 -4.87 12.94 -5.82
CA ASP A 34 -6.24 12.86 -6.35
C ASP A 34 -6.27 13.06 -7.86
N VAL A 35 -5.80 14.23 -8.32
CA VAL A 35 -5.74 14.60 -9.74
C VAL A 35 -4.86 13.63 -10.53
N PHE A 36 -3.70 13.26 -10.00
CA PHE A 36 -2.80 12.33 -10.69
C PHE A 36 -3.47 10.99 -10.95
N VAL A 37 -4.17 10.42 -9.97
CA VAL A 37 -4.82 9.11 -10.14
C VAL A 37 -6.03 9.20 -11.07
N ASP A 38 -6.79 10.30 -11.03
CA ASP A 38 -7.99 10.46 -11.87
C ASP A 38 -7.66 10.63 -13.36
N GLU A 39 -6.47 11.15 -13.68
CA GLU A 39 -5.97 11.26 -15.06
C GLU A 39 -5.41 9.93 -15.62
N LEU A 40 -5.30 8.88 -14.80
CA LEU A 40 -4.78 7.59 -15.26
C LEU A 40 -5.87 6.74 -15.92
N ASP A 41 -5.57 6.22 -17.11
CA ASP A 41 -6.33 5.11 -17.68
C ASP A 41 -5.96 3.79 -16.97
N LEU A 42 -6.68 3.50 -15.90
CA LEU A 42 -6.45 2.31 -15.07
C LEU A 42 -6.66 1.00 -15.83
N THR A 43 -7.54 0.99 -16.84
CA THR A 43 -7.80 -0.21 -17.65
C THR A 43 -6.58 -0.53 -18.51
N THR A 44 -6.06 0.47 -19.22
CA THR A 44 -4.84 0.31 -20.05
C THR A 44 -3.59 0.02 -19.20
N LEU A 45 -3.56 0.48 -17.95
CA LEU A 45 -2.47 0.17 -17.02
C LEU A 45 -2.52 -1.25 -16.45
N GLY A 46 -3.62 -1.97 -16.67
CA GLY A 46 -3.81 -3.37 -16.28
C GLY A 46 -4.36 -3.57 -14.88
N PHE A 47 -5.11 -2.59 -14.34
CA PHE A 47 -5.83 -2.79 -13.09
C PHE A 47 -7.03 -3.73 -13.26
N ASN A 48 -7.19 -4.63 -12.30
CA ASN A 48 -8.39 -5.45 -12.20
C ASN A 48 -9.54 -4.64 -11.57
N GLY A 49 -10.79 -5.00 -11.89
CA GLY A 49 -11.97 -4.41 -11.25
C GLY A 49 -12.32 -3.00 -11.72
N THR A 50 -11.81 -2.57 -12.88
CA THR A 50 -12.25 -1.31 -13.54
C THR A 50 -13.66 -1.41 -14.10
N THR A 51 -14.07 -2.62 -14.51
CA THR A 51 -15.46 -2.92 -14.89
C THR A 51 -16.16 -3.60 -13.71
N PRO A 52 -17.30 -3.06 -13.23
CA PRO A 52 -18.08 -3.68 -12.17
C PRO A 52 -18.59 -5.07 -12.58
N ALA A 53 -18.63 -6.00 -11.62
CA ALA A 53 -19.32 -7.27 -11.82
C ALA A 53 -20.84 -7.04 -11.98
N ILE A 54 -21.48 -7.86 -12.83
CA ILE A 54 -22.93 -7.80 -13.08
C ILE A 54 -23.72 -8.16 -11.81
N THR A 55 -23.16 -9.01 -10.94
CA THR A 55 -23.81 -9.52 -9.73
C THR A 55 -22.86 -9.47 -8.53
N GLY A 56 -23.44 -9.55 -7.33
CA GLY A 56 -22.70 -9.51 -6.06
C GLY A 56 -22.55 -8.11 -5.49
N ARG A 57 -21.80 -8.00 -4.38
CA ARG A 57 -21.49 -6.70 -3.77
C ARG A 57 -20.51 -5.94 -4.68
N PRO A 58 -20.79 -4.67 -5.03
CA PRO A 58 -19.84 -3.85 -5.77
C PRO A 58 -18.49 -3.75 -5.04
N SER A 59 -17.40 -3.93 -5.79
CA SER A 59 -16.05 -3.70 -5.28
C SER A 59 -15.74 -2.20 -5.20
N TYR A 60 -14.76 -1.85 -4.38
CA TYR A 60 -14.17 -0.51 -4.44
C TYR A 60 -13.53 -0.29 -5.83
N HIS A 61 -13.67 0.93 -6.36
CA HIS A 61 -13.01 1.29 -7.60
C HIS A 61 -11.48 1.25 -7.43
N PRO A 62 -10.71 0.68 -8.38
CA PRO A 62 -9.25 0.57 -8.25
C PRO A 62 -8.55 1.92 -8.07
N GLY A 63 -9.13 3.02 -8.59
CA GLY A 63 -8.61 4.38 -8.36
C GLY A 63 -8.60 4.78 -6.89
N VAL A 64 -9.69 4.50 -6.14
CA VAL A 64 -9.74 4.79 -4.69
C VAL A 64 -8.69 3.97 -3.94
N MET A 65 -8.55 2.69 -4.29
CA MET A 65 -7.55 1.81 -3.68
C MET A 65 -6.12 2.24 -4.00
N LEU A 66 -5.87 2.73 -5.21
CA LEU A 66 -4.59 3.28 -5.63
C LEU A 66 -4.25 4.58 -4.88
N LYS A 67 -5.22 5.49 -4.72
CA LYS A 67 -5.08 6.72 -3.91
C LYS A 67 -4.66 6.40 -2.48
N ILE A 68 -5.31 5.43 -1.83
CA ILE A 68 -4.94 4.94 -0.48
C ILE A 68 -3.49 4.43 -0.46
N TYR A 69 -3.10 3.66 -1.47
CA TYR A 69 -1.76 3.07 -1.53
C TYR A 69 -0.66 4.13 -1.71
N ILE A 70 -0.88 5.11 -2.60
CA ILE A 70 0.04 6.22 -2.83
C ILE A 70 0.15 7.09 -1.56
N TYR A 71 -0.99 7.43 -0.94
CA TYR A 71 -0.99 8.17 0.33
C TYR A 71 -0.16 7.45 1.41
N GLY A 72 -0.36 6.13 1.54
CA GLY A 72 0.38 5.32 2.48
C GLY A 72 1.88 5.32 2.23
N TYR A 73 2.30 5.30 0.96
CA TYR A 73 3.71 5.39 0.60
C TYR A 73 4.32 6.75 0.97
N LEU A 74 3.66 7.86 0.57
CA LEU A 74 4.11 9.22 0.85
C LEU A 74 4.23 9.50 2.36
N ASN A 75 3.27 9.01 3.14
CA ASN A 75 3.21 9.22 4.59
C ASN A 75 3.93 8.12 5.40
N ARG A 76 4.68 7.21 4.75
CA ARG A 76 5.42 6.11 5.40
C ARG A 76 4.53 5.21 6.28
N VAL A 77 3.34 4.89 5.80
CA VAL A 77 2.35 3.98 6.41
C VAL A 77 2.21 2.70 5.57
N PRO A 78 3.16 1.74 5.68
CA PRO A 78 3.16 0.54 4.84
C PRO A 78 2.17 -0.55 5.28
N SER A 79 1.64 -0.44 6.51
CA SER A 79 0.74 -1.44 7.10
C SER A 79 -0.70 -1.19 6.65
N SER A 80 -1.34 -2.19 6.04
CA SER A 80 -2.73 -2.09 5.62
C SER A 80 -3.70 -1.86 6.79
N ARG A 81 -3.40 -2.42 7.97
CA ARG A 81 -4.17 -2.15 9.21
C ARG A 81 -4.03 -0.71 9.69
N ARG A 82 -2.86 -0.09 9.48
CA ARG A 82 -2.71 1.33 9.77
C ARG A 82 -3.47 2.17 8.74
N LEU A 83 -3.41 1.82 7.46
CA LEU A 83 -4.16 2.51 6.40
C LEU A 83 -5.67 2.46 6.61
N GLU A 84 -6.21 1.31 7.01
CA GLU A 84 -7.63 1.18 7.41
C GLU A 84 -7.99 2.19 8.50
N ARG A 85 -7.18 2.30 9.56
CA ARG A 85 -7.40 3.29 10.63
C ARG A 85 -7.29 4.73 10.14
N GLU A 86 -6.35 5.02 9.24
CA GLU A 86 -6.22 6.36 8.64
C GLU A 86 -7.46 6.71 7.82
N CYS A 87 -8.02 5.79 7.03
CA CYS A 87 -9.27 6.02 6.29
C CYS A 87 -10.45 6.39 7.21
N GLN A 88 -10.44 5.95 8.46
CA GLN A 88 -11.51 6.19 9.43
C GLN A 88 -11.36 7.48 10.25
N ARG A 89 -10.17 8.09 10.31
CA ARG A 89 -9.89 9.19 11.26
C ARG A 89 -9.13 10.38 10.68
N ASN A 90 -8.40 10.17 9.59
CA ASN A 90 -7.55 11.20 9.01
C ASN A 90 -8.35 11.99 7.97
N VAL A 91 -8.40 13.30 8.14
CA VAL A 91 -9.20 14.18 7.27
C VAL A 91 -8.72 14.16 5.82
N GLU A 92 -7.41 14.05 5.58
CA GLU A 92 -6.85 13.92 4.22
C GLU A 92 -7.33 12.63 3.56
N MET A 93 -7.36 11.53 4.31
CA MET A 93 -7.84 10.25 3.80
C MET A 93 -9.35 10.25 3.58
N MET A 94 -10.11 10.84 4.50
CA MET A 94 -11.56 11.00 4.34
C MET A 94 -11.89 11.85 3.11
N TRP A 95 -11.12 12.89 2.85
CA TRP A 95 -11.24 13.71 1.66
C TRP A 95 -10.90 12.89 0.40
N LEU A 96 -9.72 12.28 0.38
CA LEU A 96 -9.18 11.54 -0.78
C LEU A 96 -10.03 10.34 -1.19
N THR A 97 -10.70 9.68 -0.24
CA THR A 97 -11.53 8.50 -0.51
C THR A 97 -13.02 8.80 -0.55
N GLY A 98 -13.44 10.04 -0.32
CA GLY A 98 -14.86 10.38 -0.14
C GLY A 98 -15.49 9.65 1.05
N ARG A 99 -14.72 9.47 2.14
CA ARG A 99 -15.07 8.72 3.36
C ARG A 99 -15.28 7.22 3.18
N LEU A 100 -14.84 6.65 2.05
CA LEU A 100 -14.74 5.19 1.92
C LEU A 100 -13.63 4.68 2.84
N ALA A 101 -13.93 3.66 3.64
CA ALA A 101 -13.00 3.03 4.56
C ALA A 101 -12.89 1.52 4.29
N PRO A 102 -12.15 1.11 3.25
CA PRO A 102 -11.87 -0.31 2.99
C PRO A 102 -11.12 -0.94 4.17
N ASP A 103 -11.45 -2.20 4.48
CA ASP A 103 -10.76 -2.95 5.53
C ASP A 103 -9.30 -3.28 5.14
N PHE A 104 -8.48 -3.64 6.13
CA PHE A 104 -7.07 -3.95 5.89
C PHE A 104 -6.83 -5.09 4.91
N LYS A 105 -7.79 -6.03 4.79
CA LYS A 105 -7.66 -7.21 3.92
C LYS A 105 -7.86 -6.79 2.48
N THR A 106 -8.90 -6.01 2.21
CA THR A 106 -9.18 -5.40 0.90
C THR A 106 -7.99 -4.58 0.39
N ILE A 107 -7.38 -3.77 1.26
CA ILE A 107 -6.16 -3.00 0.93
C ILE A 107 -4.97 -3.92 0.62
N ALA A 108 -4.78 -4.97 1.42
CA ALA A 108 -3.67 -5.91 1.23
C ALA A 108 -3.82 -6.73 -0.06
N ASP A 109 -5.04 -7.21 -0.33
CA ASP A 109 -5.38 -8.00 -1.51
C ASP A 109 -5.23 -7.14 -2.78
N PHE A 110 -5.72 -5.89 -2.79
CA PHE A 110 -5.51 -4.95 -3.90
C PHE A 110 -4.03 -4.82 -4.27
N ARG A 111 -3.15 -4.62 -3.28
CA ARG A 111 -1.70 -4.50 -3.50
C ARG A 111 -1.09 -5.77 -4.06
N ARG A 112 -1.52 -6.94 -3.56
CA ARG A 112 -1.02 -8.25 -4.02
C ARG A 112 -1.43 -8.49 -5.46
N ASP A 113 -2.68 -8.20 -5.79
CA ASP A 113 -3.30 -8.64 -7.04
C ASP A 113 -3.03 -7.65 -8.20
N ASN A 114 -2.62 -6.40 -7.91
CA ASN A 114 -2.35 -5.36 -8.91
C ASN A 114 -0.87 -4.93 -8.99
N GLY A 115 0.07 -5.73 -8.46
CA GLY A 115 1.50 -5.39 -8.45
C GLY A 115 2.09 -4.96 -9.80
N PRO A 116 1.82 -5.65 -10.93
CA PRO A 116 2.25 -5.21 -12.26
C PRO A 116 1.66 -3.85 -12.68
N ALA A 117 0.37 -3.62 -12.43
CA ALA A 117 -0.30 -2.36 -12.76
C ALA A 117 0.27 -1.18 -11.95
N ILE A 118 0.55 -1.39 -10.66
CA ILE A 118 1.20 -0.38 -9.82
C ILE A 118 2.59 0.00 -10.36
N ARG A 119 3.38 -0.96 -10.87
CA ARG A 119 4.64 -0.63 -11.55
C ARG A 119 4.43 0.24 -12.79
N ASN A 120 3.38 -0.02 -13.57
CA ASN A 120 3.03 0.80 -14.72
C ASN A 120 2.64 2.23 -14.32
N VAL A 121 1.95 2.41 -13.19
CA VAL A 121 1.67 3.73 -12.60
C VAL A 121 2.98 4.47 -12.29
N CYS A 122 3.94 3.80 -11.62
CA CYS A 122 5.24 4.42 -11.34
C CYS A 122 5.97 4.83 -12.62
N ARG A 123 5.91 4.01 -13.68
CA ARG A 123 6.46 4.38 -15.00
C ARG A 123 5.79 5.64 -15.55
N ARG A 124 4.45 5.72 -15.52
CA ARG A 124 3.72 6.92 -15.96
C ARG A 124 4.07 8.16 -15.14
N PHE A 125 4.24 8.01 -13.84
CA PHE A 125 4.66 9.11 -12.97
C PHE A 125 6.06 9.63 -13.37
N VAL A 126 7.03 8.75 -13.62
CA VAL A 126 8.37 9.16 -14.08
C VAL A 126 8.31 9.83 -15.46
N GLU A 127 7.49 9.33 -16.37
CA GLU A 127 7.26 9.94 -17.69
C GLU A 127 6.65 11.35 -17.54
N LEU A 128 5.66 11.52 -16.67
CA LEU A 128 5.08 12.83 -16.35
C LEU A 128 6.13 13.80 -15.80
N CYS A 129 6.90 13.38 -14.80
CA CYS A 129 7.96 14.22 -14.22
C CYS A 129 9.03 14.61 -15.25
N ARG A 130 9.36 13.74 -16.20
CA ARG A 130 10.23 14.08 -17.34
C ARG A 130 9.59 15.11 -18.26
N GLY A 131 8.32 14.93 -18.62
CA GLY A 131 7.57 15.89 -19.44
C GLY A 131 7.49 17.28 -18.81
N LEU A 132 7.33 17.34 -17.49
CA LEU A 132 7.33 18.58 -16.70
C LEU A 132 8.74 19.13 -16.40
N LYS A 133 9.80 18.48 -16.88
CA LYS A 133 11.21 18.86 -16.63
C LYS A 133 11.57 18.94 -15.14
N LEU A 134 10.92 18.14 -14.30
CA LEU A 134 11.21 18.03 -12.87
C LEU A 134 12.40 17.11 -12.57
N LEU A 135 12.81 16.30 -13.54
CA LEU A 135 13.95 15.40 -13.44
C LEU A 135 15.08 15.89 -14.37
N SER A 136 16.27 16.13 -13.82
CA SER A 136 17.47 16.32 -14.63
C SER A 136 17.90 14.98 -15.22
N SER A 137 18.35 14.99 -16.47
CA SER A 137 18.77 13.76 -17.16
C SER A 137 20.23 13.38 -16.87
N ASP A 138 20.91 14.15 -16.02
CA ASP A 138 22.37 14.14 -15.91
C ASP A 138 22.91 13.06 -14.97
N MET A 139 22.11 12.61 -13.99
CA MET A 139 22.56 11.63 -13.01
C MET A 139 21.38 10.82 -12.43
N VAL A 140 21.49 9.50 -12.51
CA VAL A 140 20.61 8.56 -11.80
C VAL A 140 21.42 7.87 -10.71
N ALA A 141 21.12 8.19 -9.45
CA ALA A 141 21.71 7.49 -8.30
C ALA A 141 20.75 6.38 -7.85
N ILE A 142 21.24 5.13 -7.85
CA ILE A 142 20.50 3.97 -7.33
C ILE A 142 21.07 3.64 -5.96
N ASP A 143 20.34 4.04 -4.90
CA ASP A 143 20.71 3.65 -3.53
C ASP A 143 20.12 2.27 -3.22
N GLY A 144 20.99 1.25 -3.26
CA GLY A 144 20.62 -0.12 -2.99
C GLY A 144 20.79 -0.47 -1.51
N SER A 145 19.71 -0.90 -0.85
CA SER A 145 19.82 -1.52 0.48
C SER A 145 20.38 -2.94 0.35
N LYS A 146 21.55 -3.20 0.92
CA LYS A 146 22.09 -4.57 1.04
C LYS A 146 21.40 -5.29 2.19
N PHE A 147 20.37 -6.07 1.86
CA PHE A 147 19.73 -6.95 2.83
C PHE A 147 20.63 -8.17 3.11
N LYS A 148 20.96 -8.40 4.38
CA LYS A 148 21.57 -9.66 4.81
C LYS A 148 20.52 -10.76 4.67
N ALA A 149 20.68 -11.62 3.67
CA ALA A 149 20.01 -12.92 3.67
C ALA A 149 20.60 -13.76 4.82
N VAL A 150 19.75 -14.55 5.50
CA VAL A 150 20.22 -15.54 6.49
C VAL A 150 20.93 -16.67 5.73
N ASN A 151 22.21 -16.47 5.44
CA ASN A 151 23.09 -17.44 4.81
C ASN A 151 23.90 -18.19 5.87
N SER A 152 23.24 -18.78 6.87
CA SER A 152 23.94 -19.77 7.71
C SER A 152 24.20 -21.00 6.86
N ARG A 153 25.39 -21.62 6.97
CA ARG A 153 25.71 -22.88 6.27
C ARG A 153 24.66 -23.96 6.52
N ASP A 154 23.93 -23.89 7.62
CA ASP A 154 22.89 -24.86 7.99
C ASP A 154 21.51 -24.55 7.39
N ARG A 155 21.29 -23.33 6.87
CA ARG A 155 20.03 -22.91 6.25
C ARG A 155 20.10 -22.83 4.72
N ASN A 156 21.19 -23.27 4.10
CA ASN A 156 21.19 -23.55 2.67
C ASN A 156 20.67 -24.98 2.42
N TYR A 157 19.61 -25.10 1.62
CA TYR A 157 19.02 -26.37 1.23
C TYR A 157 19.34 -26.62 -0.24
N THR A 158 20.35 -27.45 -0.48
CA THR A 158 20.67 -27.99 -1.81
C THR A 158 19.97 -29.33 -1.99
N ALA A 159 19.78 -29.79 -3.23
CA ALA A 159 19.17 -31.10 -3.51
C ALA A 159 19.83 -32.22 -2.70
N GLY A 160 21.17 -32.33 -2.74
CA GLY A 160 21.89 -33.35 -1.96
C GLY A 160 21.80 -33.20 -0.43
N LYS A 161 21.48 -32.02 0.10
CA LYS A 161 21.19 -31.85 1.54
C LYS A 161 19.78 -32.31 1.89
N ILE A 162 18.82 -32.11 0.99
CA ILE A 162 17.45 -32.61 1.14
C ILE A 162 17.46 -34.13 1.13
N ASP A 163 18.16 -34.75 0.17
CA ASP A 163 18.28 -36.20 0.06
C ASP A 163 18.88 -36.82 1.34
N LYS A 164 20.00 -36.26 1.82
CA LYS A 164 20.61 -36.70 3.09
C LYS A 164 19.67 -36.53 4.29
N ARG A 165 18.86 -35.48 4.29
CA ARG A 165 17.92 -35.23 5.39
C ARG A 165 16.75 -36.19 5.35
N GLN A 166 16.24 -36.53 4.16
CA GLN A 166 15.25 -37.59 3.98
C GLN A 166 15.78 -38.93 4.47
N GLN A 167 16.99 -39.31 4.07
CA GLN A 167 17.61 -40.56 4.51
C GLN A 167 17.77 -40.62 6.04
N GLN A 168 18.23 -39.54 6.68
CA GLN A 168 18.31 -39.46 8.15
C GLN A 168 16.96 -39.60 8.86
N ILE A 169 15.89 -39.07 8.26
CA ILE A 169 14.54 -39.19 8.79
C ILE A 169 14.07 -40.63 8.66
N GLU A 170 14.23 -41.25 7.50
CA GLU A 170 13.90 -42.66 7.25
C GLU A 170 14.62 -43.59 8.23
N GLU A 171 15.94 -43.41 8.41
CA GLU A 171 16.73 -44.17 9.38
C GLU A 171 16.28 -43.96 10.84
N SER A 172 15.78 -42.77 11.18
CA SER A 172 15.28 -42.47 12.53
C SER A 172 13.89 -43.05 12.75
N VAL A 173 13.04 -43.05 11.73
CA VAL A 173 11.74 -43.73 11.74
C VAL A 173 11.95 -45.24 11.89
N GLN A 174 12.86 -45.83 11.12
CA GLN A 174 13.17 -47.26 11.22
C GLN A 174 13.67 -47.62 12.63
N ARG A 175 14.65 -46.87 13.16
CA ARG A 175 15.12 -47.07 14.55
C ARG A 175 14.00 -47.00 15.58
N TYR A 176 13.01 -46.12 15.38
CA TYR A 176 11.89 -45.99 16.31
C TYR A 176 10.92 -47.17 16.19
N LEU A 177 10.66 -47.65 14.97
CA LEU A 177 9.85 -48.84 14.73
C LEU A 177 10.49 -50.09 15.36
N ASP A 178 11.81 -50.25 15.17
CA ASP A 178 12.58 -51.37 15.74
C ASP A 178 12.61 -51.37 17.28
N MET A 179 12.33 -50.23 17.93
CA MET A 179 12.24 -50.13 19.41
C MET A 179 10.86 -50.51 19.96
N ILE A 180 9.84 -50.61 19.10
CA ILE A 180 8.45 -50.89 19.49
C ILE A 180 8.05 -52.35 19.14
N GLU A 181 8.82 -53.03 18.29
CA GLU A 181 8.82 -54.50 18.16
C GLU A 181 9.63 -55.17 19.29
#